data_AF-A0A2E3KJN1-F1
#
_entry.id   AF-A0A2E3KJN1-F1
#
_cell.length_a   1.000
_cell.length_b   1.000
_cell.length_c   1.000
_cell.angle_alpha   90.00
_cell.angle_beta   90.00
_cell.angle_gamma   90.00
#
_symmetry.space_group_name_H-M   'P 1'
#
loop_
_entity.id
_entity.type
_entity.pdbx_description
1 polymer ?
#
loop_
_entity_poly.entity_id
_entity_poly.type
_entity_poly.pdbx_seq_one_letter_code
_entity_poly.pdbx_strand_id
1 'polypeptide(L)'
;MFVIDSTFSNSAPDSLVDQRKSSTSASTGGRAVVRLHGRWSMRHWILFVCTLLLQPSCLLIEVHGQNETFPSPGRLEEMDIPASLDPVLADLDSAEWAVRESASKRLLDPALSPETIMAIVQRRRLSEEARARLLGALIERKTTAPRGALGIRMRQSVRSNPGVLVNSIIPGMPAEGLLKTGDVIYEIGDIRGAATLRVNALVVEVQRKAPGENIRIKLWRALRDENGNHRTGPDGRLLYDSVTVDMALGSMKQFGSNGNLAFSSTVDSVRRRWSEDLIRRFAVSPRRIRLRSIDAAGEPPEFMGGEIDEHPDIVWLGNAVEEFPHLDSARARQLLLKIMMRHGRLQVDAEIPTLEPEERAWSLRVLERYESLMPSQAG
;
A
#
# COMPACT_ATOMS: atom_id res chain seq x y z
N MET A 1 11.28 -13.83 -26.23
CA MET A 1 11.74 -15.12 -26.73
C MET A 1 11.50 -16.15 -25.63
N PHE A 2 10.38 -16.87 -25.71
CA PHE A 2 9.98 -17.88 -24.73
C PHE A 2 9.63 -19.14 -25.51
N VAL A 3 10.28 -20.25 -25.19
CA VAL A 3 9.96 -21.59 -25.67
C VAL A 3 9.51 -22.38 -24.46
N ILE A 4 8.26 -22.84 -24.49
CA ILE A 4 7.72 -23.84 -23.57
C ILE A 4 7.39 -25.04 -24.45
N ASP A 5 8.13 -26.12 -24.23
CA ASP A 5 7.94 -27.40 -24.88
C ASP A 5 7.30 -28.34 -23.86
N SER A 6 6.12 -28.85 -24.16
CA SER A 6 5.47 -29.92 -23.39
C SER A 6 4.68 -30.79 -24.34
N THR A 7 5.38 -31.76 -24.92
CA THR A 7 4.81 -32.96 -25.47
C THR A 7 4.43 -33.89 -24.31
N PHE A 8 3.17 -34.32 -24.24
CA PHE A 8 2.85 -35.71 -23.91
C PHE A 8 1.42 -36.04 -24.35
N SER A 9 1.32 -37.11 -25.12
CA SER A 9 0.17 -37.63 -25.84
C SER A 9 -0.52 -38.77 -25.06
N ASN A 10 -1.72 -39.11 -25.55
CA ASN A 10 -2.52 -40.34 -25.37
C ASN A 10 -3.51 -40.31 -24.20
N SER A 11 -4.76 -40.78 -24.32
CA SER A 11 -5.56 -41.33 -25.43
C SER A 11 -6.94 -41.64 -24.82
N ALA A 12 -8.03 -41.37 -25.55
CA ALA A 12 -9.39 -41.83 -25.20
C ALA A 12 -9.52 -43.36 -25.43
N PRO A 13 -10.61 -44.05 -24.98
CA PRO A 13 -11.90 -43.95 -25.70
C PRO A 13 -13.20 -44.11 -24.88
N ASP A 14 -14.28 -43.66 -25.53
CA ASP A 14 -15.72 -43.97 -25.51
C ASP A 14 -16.34 -44.99 -24.52
N SER A 15 -17.52 -44.65 -23.98
CA SER A 15 -18.81 -45.23 -24.45
C SER A 15 -20.06 -44.72 -23.69
N LEU A 16 -21.16 -44.71 -24.44
CA LEU A 16 -22.56 -44.31 -24.15
C LEU A 16 -23.25 -45.08 -23.00
N VAL A 17 -24.32 -44.49 -22.41
CA VAL A 17 -25.73 -44.95 -22.55
C VAL A 17 -26.69 -44.15 -21.64
N ASP A 18 -27.83 -43.80 -22.24
CA ASP A 18 -29.10 -43.25 -21.75
C ASP A 18 -29.64 -43.79 -20.40
N GLN A 19 -30.35 -42.94 -19.65
CA GLN A 19 -31.76 -43.20 -19.29
C GLN A 19 -32.51 -41.99 -18.73
N ARG A 20 -33.66 -41.71 -19.36
CA ARG A 20 -34.75 -40.84 -18.91
C ARG A 20 -35.37 -41.33 -17.59
N LYS A 21 -35.82 -40.40 -16.73
CA LYS A 21 -37.22 -40.36 -16.27
C LYS A 21 -37.58 -39.05 -15.57
N SER A 22 -38.75 -38.58 -15.97
CA SER A 22 -39.53 -37.40 -15.59
C SER A 22 -40.08 -37.45 -14.16
N SER A 23 -40.17 -36.29 -13.51
CA SER A 23 -41.31 -35.96 -12.65
C SER A 23 -41.51 -34.44 -12.56
N THR A 24 -42.71 -34.03 -12.96
CA THR A 24 -43.25 -32.67 -13.02
C THR A 24 -43.99 -32.32 -11.73
N SER A 25 -43.78 -31.14 -11.15
CA SER A 25 -44.80 -30.30 -10.49
C SER A 25 -44.14 -28.96 -10.15
N ALA A 26 -44.41 -27.89 -10.90
CA ALA A 26 -45.52 -26.94 -10.72
C ALA A 26 -45.41 -26.13 -9.40
N SER A 27 -44.81 -24.94 -9.49
CA SER A 27 -45.26 -23.79 -8.68
C SER A 27 -45.21 -22.52 -9.53
N THR A 28 -46.34 -21.84 -9.55
CA THR A 28 -46.67 -20.66 -10.35
C THR A 28 -46.31 -19.42 -9.56
N GLY A 29 -45.54 -18.49 -10.15
CA GLY A 29 -45.24 -17.19 -9.57
C GLY A 29 -44.97 -16.17 -10.67
N GLY A 30 -46.01 -15.43 -11.06
CA GLY A 30 -45.97 -14.46 -12.15
C GLY A 30 -45.02 -13.29 -11.87
N ARG A 31 -44.18 -12.95 -12.85
CA ARG A 31 -43.44 -11.69 -12.88
C ARG A 31 -44.23 -10.67 -13.70
N ALA A 32 -44.72 -9.64 -13.01
CA ALA A 32 -45.18 -8.41 -13.62
C ALA A 32 -44.00 -7.69 -14.27
N VAL A 33 -44.07 -7.46 -15.59
CA VAL A 33 -43.15 -6.59 -16.32
C VAL A 33 -43.69 -5.17 -16.19
N VAL A 34 -43.11 -4.38 -15.28
CA VAL A 34 -43.34 -2.94 -15.21
C VAL A 34 -42.34 -2.25 -16.14
N ARG A 35 -42.79 -1.84 -17.33
CA ARG A 35 -42.06 -0.89 -18.17
C ARG A 35 -42.25 0.52 -17.60
N LEU A 36 -41.19 1.12 -17.07
CA LEU A 36 -41.15 2.55 -16.77
C LEU A 36 -40.42 3.27 -17.90
N HIS A 37 -41.17 3.98 -18.74
CA HIS A 37 -40.64 5.04 -19.58
C HIS A 37 -40.53 6.31 -18.73
N GLY A 38 -39.31 6.62 -18.28
CA GLY A 38 -38.97 7.91 -17.69
C GLY A 38 -37.75 8.47 -18.41
N ARG A 39 -37.92 9.62 -19.06
CA ARG A 39 -36.85 10.40 -19.70
C ARG A 39 -36.11 11.16 -18.58
N TRP A 40 -34.89 10.77 -18.25
CA TRP A 40 -34.08 11.46 -17.24
C TRP A 40 -33.07 12.40 -17.91
N SER A 41 -33.03 13.65 -17.44
CA SER A 41 -32.08 14.67 -17.90
C SER A 41 -30.68 14.42 -17.33
N MET A 42 -29.65 14.65 -18.15
CA MET A 42 -28.22 14.42 -17.89
C MET A 42 -27.71 15.07 -16.58
N ARG A 43 -28.34 16.17 -16.13
CA ARG A 43 -28.03 16.83 -14.85
C ARG A 43 -28.39 16.00 -13.61
N HIS A 44 -29.41 15.14 -13.70
CA HIS A 44 -29.79 14.26 -12.58
C HIS A 44 -28.92 13.00 -12.52
N TRP A 45 -28.32 12.58 -13.64
CA TRP A 45 -27.40 11.44 -13.66
C TRP A 45 -26.04 11.79 -13.05
N ILE A 46 -25.52 13.01 -13.29
CA ILE A 46 -24.28 13.48 -12.68
C ILE A 46 -24.42 13.60 -11.15
N LEU A 47 -25.57 14.07 -10.65
CA LEU A 47 -25.82 14.09 -9.20
C LEU A 47 -26.01 12.69 -8.62
N PHE A 48 -26.65 11.76 -9.33
CA PHE A 48 -26.85 10.39 -8.82
C PHE A 48 -25.56 9.55 -8.85
N VAL A 49 -24.75 9.69 -9.89
CA VAL A 49 -23.44 9.03 -10.01
C VAL A 49 -22.40 9.69 -9.09
N CYS A 50 -22.44 11.01 -8.89
CA CYS A 50 -21.61 11.66 -7.86
C CYS A 50 -22.05 11.24 -6.45
N THR A 51 -23.34 11.03 -6.17
CA THR A 51 -23.76 10.60 -4.82
C THR A 51 -23.44 9.13 -4.54
N LEU A 52 -23.41 8.27 -5.57
CA LEU A 52 -23.02 6.86 -5.45
C LEU A 52 -21.49 6.62 -5.55
N LEU A 53 -20.72 7.56 -6.12
CA LEU A 53 -19.24 7.55 -6.11
C LEU A 53 -18.64 8.38 -4.96
N LEU A 54 -19.44 9.16 -4.23
CA LEU A 54 -19.08 9.80 -2.95
C LEU A 54 -19.63 9.07 -1.71
N GLN A 55 -20.03 7.81 -1.83
CA GLN A 55 -19.88 6.93 -0.68
C GLN A 55 -18.51 6.27 -0.79
N PRO A 56 -17.47 6.77 -0.08
CA PRO A 56 -16.46 5.85 0.38
C PRO A 56 -17.25 4.92 1.32
N SER A 57 -17.72 3.80 0.77
CA SER A 57 -17.76 2.58 1.54
C SER A 57 -16.31 2.29 1.90
N CYS A 58 -15.84 3.07 2.86
CA CYS A 58 -14.87 2.71 3.86
C CYS A 58 -15.42 1.43 4.52
N LEU A 59 -15.36 0.31 3.80
CA LEU A 59 -14.79 -0.89 4.36
C LEU A 59 -13.28 -0.63 4.48
N LEU A 60 -12.95 0.42 5.24
CA LEU A 60 -11.88 0.39 6.20
C LEU A 60 -12.14 -0.91 6.96
N ILE A 61 -11.42 -1.95 6.57
CA ILE A 61 -10.91 -2.84 7.60
C ILE A 61 -10.05 -1.89 8.43
N GLU A 62 -10.70 -1.27 9.42
CA GLU A 62 -10.08 -0.65 10.56
C GLU A 62 -9.35 -1.79 11.26
N VAL A 63 -8.18 -2.12 10.73
CA VAL A 63 -7.15 -2.78 11.51
C VAL A 63 -6.77 -1.73 12.53
N HIS A 64 -7.52 -1.69 13.63
CA HIS A 64 -7.21 -1.00 14.87
C HIS A 64 -5.92 -1.61 15.41
N GLY A 65 -4.79 -1.22 14.82
CA GLY A 65 -3.46 -1.37 15.38
C GLY A 65 -3.05 0.03 15.82
N GLN A 66 -3.04 0.27 17.13
CA GLN A 66 -2.49 1.50 17.68
C GLN A 66 -1.03 1.68 17.23
N ASN A 67 -0.64 2.95 16.98
CA ASN A 67 0.73 3.47 16.84
C ASN A 67 1.47 3.34 15.49
N GLU A 68 0.87 3.84 14.40
CA GLU A 68 1.67 4.45 13.31
C GLU A 68 1.28 5.92 13.05
N THR A 69 0.59 6.54 14.01
CA THR A 69 0.28 7.97 13.97
C THR A 69 1.46 8.75 14.54
N PHE A 70 1.89 9.78 13.82
CA PHE A 70 2.92 10.69 14.35
C PHE A 70 2.49 11.27 15.70
N PRO A 71 3.44 11.57 16.61
CA PRO A 71 3.14 12.31 17.82
C PRO A 71 2.39 13.61 17.51
N SER A 72 1.47 13.99 18.40
CA SER A 72 0.77 15.27 18.28
C SER A 72 1.77 16.44 18.31
N PRO A 73 1.47 17.57 17.64
CA PRO A 73 2.34 18.75 17.68
C PRO A 73 2.68 19.20 19.10
N GLY A 74 1.69 19.29 19.99
CA GLY A 74 1.91 19.67 21.40
C GLY A 74 2.86 18.72 22.14
N ARG A 75 2.76 17.41 21.89
CA ARG A 75 3.71 16.44 22.47
C ARG A 75 5.14 16.69 22.00
N LEU A 76 5.34 16.99 20.72
CA LEU A 76 6.68 17.30 20.18
C LEU A 76 7.24 18.60 20.75
N GLU A 77 6.38 19.57 21.05
CA GLU A 77 6.75 20.84 21.67
C GLU A 77 7.24 20.67 23.12
N GLU A 78 6.61 19.76 23.88
CA GLU A 78 6.94 19.47 25.28
C GLU A 78 8.15 18.54 25.46
N MET A 79 8.55 17.79 24.42
CA MET A 79 9.66 16.84 24.53
C MET A 79 10.99 17.54 24.85
N ASP A 80 11.76 16.95 25.75
CA ASP A 80 13.12 17.43 26.02
C ASP A 80 14.07 17.05 24.87
N ILE A 81 14.90 18.01 24.44
CA ILE A 81 15.88 17.81 23.37
C ILE A 81 17.26 17.78 24.03
N PRO A 82 17.96 16.64 24.01
CA PRO A 82 19.27 16.54 24.62
C PRO A 82 20.26 17.55 24.04
N ALA A 83 20.92 18.32 24.90
CA ALA A 83 21.96 19.29 24.50
C ALA A 83 23.13 18.62 23.76
N SER A 84 23.33 17.31 23.94
CA SER A 84 24.32 16.53 23.20
C SER A 84 24.08 16.51 21.68
N LEU A 85 22.88 16.87 21.21
CA LEU A 85 22.57 16.96 19.78
C LEU A 85 22.95 18.30 19.16
N ASP A 86 23.13 19.36 19.94
CA ASP A 86 23.53 20.68 19.43
C ASP A 86 24.80 20.65 18.56
N PRO A 87 25.90 19.95 18.92
CA PRO A 87 27.06 19.86 18.03
C PRO A 87 26.75 19.11 16.74
N VAL A 88 25.88 18.09 16.78
CA VAL A 88 25.46 17.38 15.56
C VAL A 88 24.68 18.31 14.64
N LEU A 89 23.78 19.13 15.20
CA LEU A 89 23.00 20.10 14.44
C LEU A 89 23.88 21.20 13.85
N ALA A 90 24.87 21.70 14.59
CA ALA A 90 25.85 22.65 14.07
C ALA A 90 26.67 22.05 12.92
N ASP A 91 27.10 20.79 13.06
CA ASP A 91 27.86 20.08 12.03
C ASP A 91 27.04 19.82 10.75
N LEU A 92 25.71 19.69 10.85
CA LEU A 92 24.82 19.57 9.68
C LEU A 92 24.79 20.83 8.82
N ASP A 93 25.12 21.99 9.38
CA ASP A 93 25.19 23.29 8.69
C ASP A 93 26.64 23.71 8.37
N SER A 94 27.63 22.83 8.60
CA SER A 94 29.03 23.11 8.28
C SER A 94 29.23 23.39 6.79
N ALA A 95 30.13 24.30 6.44
CA ALA A 95 30.53 24.54 5.05
C ALA A 95 31.21 23.30 4.42
N GLU A 96 31.84 22.46 5.24
CA GLU A 96 32.57 21.28 4.79
C GLU A 96 31.64 20.08 4.57
N TRP A 97 31.61 19.56 3.34
CA TRP A 97 30.75 18.43 2.99
C TRP A 97 31.01 17.19 3.85
N ALA A 98 32.29 16.87 4.13
CA ALA A 98 32.67 15.70 4.92
C ALA A 98 32.14 15.76 6.36
N VAL A 99 32.15 16.95 6.97
CA VAL A 99 31.59 17.18 8.31
C VAL A 99 30.09 16.97 8.30
N ARG A 100 29.37 17.55 7.32
CA ARG A 100 27.92 17.37 7.21
C ARG A 100 27.57 15.89 7.00
N GLU A 101 28.31 15.18 6.16
CA GLU A 101 28.09 13.76 5.88
C GLU A 101 28.32 12.87 7.11
N SER A 102 29.38 13.14 7.87
CA SER A 102 29.64 12.48 9.15
C SER A 102 28.51 12.74 10.16
N ALA A 103 28.01 13.98 10.22
CA ALA A 103 26.87 14.33 11.07
C ALA A 103 25.59 13.59 10.65
N SER A 104 25.29 13.51 9.35
CA SER A 104 24.16 12.73 8.83
C SER A 104 24.23 11.26 9.25
N LYS A 105 25.41 10.63 9.21
CA LYS A 105 25.60 9.24 9.64
C LYS A 105 25.35 9.04 11.12
N ARG A 106 25.72 10.00 11.98
CA ARG A 106 25.43 9.95 13.42
C ARG A 106 23.93 9.96 13.71
N LEU A 107 23.11 10.58 12.85
CA LEU A 107 21.64 10.57 13.01
C LEU A 107 21.00 9.18 12.85
N LEU A 108 21.72 8.23 12.24
CA LEU A 108 21.27 6.85 12.06
C LEU A 108 21.46 5.99 13.30
N ASP A 109 22.12 6.50 14.35
CA ASP A 109 22.32 5.80 15.61
C ASP A 109 20.96 5.38 16.23
N PRO A 110 20.73 4.08 16.48
CA PRO A 110 19.53 3.60 17.15
C PRO A 110 19.29 4.21 18.54
N ALA A 111 20.34 4.66 19.23
CA ALA A 111 20.23 5.29 20.55
C ALA A 111 19.47 6.62 20.52
N LEU A 112 19.41 7.29 19.37
CA LEU A 112 18.65 8.53 19.20
C LEU A 112 17.17 8.22 18.98
N SER A 113 16.27 8.76 19.80
CA SER A 113 14.83 8.60 19.57
C SER A 113 14.39 9.29 18.26
N PRO A 114 13.62 8.61 17.38
CA PRO A 114 13.02 9.23 16.21
C PRO A 114 12.15 10.45 16.55
N GLU A 115 11.41 10.39 17.66
CA GLU A 115 10.55 11.46 18.14
C GLU A 115 11.36 12.71 18.54
N THR A 116 12.56 12.53 19.11
CA THR A 116 13.48 13.65 19.38
C THR A 116 13.90 14.35 18.09
N ILE A 117 14.21 13.60 17.02
CA ILE A 117 14.54 14.18 15.71
C ILE A 117 13.32 14.94 15.14
N MET A 118 12.11 14.38 15.24
CA MET A 118 10.88 15.08 14.84
C MET A 118 10.65 16.36 15.64
N ALA A 119 10.91 16.35 16.95
CA ALA A 119 10.79 17.53 17.80
C ALA A 119 11.78 18.64 17.40
N ILE A 120 13.02 18.28 17.04
CA ILE A 120 14.01 19.22 16.51
C ILE A 120 13.50 19.86 15.22
N VAL A 121 13.02 19.05 14.27
CA VAL A 121 12.51 19.52 12.97
C VAL A 121 11.29 20.45 13.12
N GLN A 122 10.45 20.20 14.13
CA GLN A 122 9.28 21.02 14.45
C GLN A 122 9.66 22.37 15.09
N ARG A 123 10.57 22.37 16.07
CA ARG A 123 10.78 23.53 16.97
C ARG A 123 11.93 24.43 16.57
N ARG A 124 12.98 23.88 15.94
CA ARG A 124 14.20 24.64 15.64
C ARG A 124 14.11 25.28 14.26
N ARG A 125 14.68 26.48 14.15
CA ARG A 125 15.01 27.08 12.86
C ARG A 125 16.27 26.38 12.36
N LEU A 126 16.09 25.59 11.31
CA LEU A 126 17.14 24.81 10.65
C LEU A 126 17.32 25.35 9.24
N SER A 127 18.52 25.21 8.67
CA SER A 127 18.68 25.38 7.23
C SER A 127 17.83 24.34 6.48
N GLU A 128 17.55 24.61 5.19
CA GLU A 128 16.83 23.67 4.34
C GLU A 128 17.59 22.34 4.20
N GLU A 129 18.92 22.39 4.12
CA GLU A 129 19.77 21.20 4.01
C GLU A 129 19.77 20.38 5.31
N ALA A 130 19.97 21.02 6.48
CA ALA A 130 19.95 20.31 7.76
C ALA A 130 18.58 19.67 8.02
N ARG A 131 17.49 20.37 7.70
CA ARG A 131 16.14 19.81 7.75
C ARG A 131 15.99 18.60 6.82
N ALA A 132 16.43 18.71 5.57
CA ALA A 132 16.36 17.60 4.62
C ALA A 132 17.16 16.39 5.09
N ARG A 133 18.34 16.58 5.68
CA ARG A 133 19.18 15.52 6.25
C ARG A 133 18.52 14.83 7.45
N LEU A 134 17.90 15.57 8.36
CA LEU A 134 17.15 15.01 9.49
C LEU A 134 15.94 14.18 9.03
N LEU A 135 15.19 14.68 8.05
CA LEU A 135 14.08 13.94 7.43
C LEU A 135 14.57 12.69 6.70
N GLY A 136 15.68 12.81 5.95
CA GLY A 136 16.33 11.69 5.27
C GLY A 136 16.74 10.59 6.25
N ALA A 137 17.36 10.95 7.38
CA ALA A 137 17.73 10.01 8.43
C ALA A 137 16.51 9.30 9.04
N LEU A 138 15.41 10.03 9.31
CA LEU A 138 14.16 9.42 9.80
C LEU A 138 13.58 8.40 8.80
N ILE A 139 13.55 8.77 7.52
CA ILE A 139 13.08 7.90 6.43
C ILE A 139 13.96 6.66 6.32
N GLU A 140 15.28 6.84 6.29
CA GLU A 140 16.25 5.75 6.20
C GLU A 140 16.09 4.79 7.38
N ARG A 141 16.01 5.32 8.61
CA ARG A 141 15.82 4.51 9.81
C ARG A 141 14.53 3.70 9.75
N LYS A 142 13.40 4.31 9.36
CA LYS A 142 12.11 3.60 9.27
C LYS A 142 12.12 2.54 8.15
N THR A 143 12.69 2.86 7.00
CA THR A 143 12.69 1.98 5.82
C THR A 143 13.66 0.81 5.98
N THR A 144 14.82 1.04 6.59
CA THR A 144 15.87 0.02 6.84
C THR A 144 15.75 -0.70 8.18
N ALA A 145 14.82 -0.27 9.05
CA ALA A 145 14.56 -0.90 10.34
C ALA A 145 14.40 -2.43 10.18
N PRO A 146 15.10 -3.23 10.99
CA PRO A 146 15.01 -4.68 10.90
C PRO A 146 13.58 -5.14 11.18
N ARG A 147 13.14 -6.19 10.48
CA ARG A 147 11.78 -6.73 10.61
C ARG A 147 11.78 -7.91 11.57
N GLY A 148 10.73 -8.03 12.36
CA GLY A 148 10.46 -9.20 13.17
C GLY A 148 10.26 -10.46 12.32
N ALA A 149 10.56 -11.62 12.93
CA ALA A 149 10.46 -12.93 12.31
C ALA A 149 10.10 -14.01 13.34
N LEU A 150 9.24 -14.96 12.98
CA LEU A 150 8.93 -16.11 13.84
C LEU A 150 9.93 -17.26 13.68
N GLY A 151 10.36 -17.55 12.45
CA GLY A 151 11.17 -18.73 12.16
C GLY A 151 10.36 -19.98 11.82
N ILE A 152 9.28 -19.83 11.06
CA ILE A 152 8.44 -20.96 10.60
C ILE A 152 8.24 -20.90 9.10
N ARG A 153 8.10 -22.07 8.45
CA ARG A 153 7.47 -22.19 7.15
C ARG A 153 6.00 -22.51 7.35
N MET A 154 5.15 -21.84 6.59
CA MET A 154 3.71 -21.87 6.81
C MET A 154 2.93 -21.99 5.51
N ARG A 155 1.67 -22.40 5.62
CA ARG A 155 0.68 -22.34 4.54
C ARG A 155 -0.70 -22.05 5.10
N GLN A 156 -1.63 -21.65 4.24
CA GLN A 156 -3.02 -21.51 4.66
C GLN A 156 -3.58 -22.88 5.07
N SER A 157 -4.22 -22.96 6.24
CA SER A 157 -4.97 -24.17 6.63
C SER A 157 -6.20 -24.30 5.73
N VAL A 158 -6.31 -25.45 5.06
CA VAL A 158 -7.49 -25.89 4.28
C VAL A 158 -8.36 -26.88 5.08
N ARG A 159 -7.97 -27.18 6.32
CA ARG A 159 -8.70 -28.10 7.20
C ARG A 159 -9.89 -27.40 7.87
N SER A 160 -10.68 -28.17 8.61
CA SER A 160 -11.84 -27.73 9.40
C SER A 160 -11.57 -26.54 10.33
N ASN A 161 -10.30 -26.29 10.70
CA ASN A 161 -9.90 -25.16 11.52
C ASN A 161 -9.28 -24.05 10.64
N PRO A 162 -9.94 -22.89 10.54
CA PRO A 162 -9.43 -21.76 9.79
C PRO A 162 -8.21 -21.13 10.50
N GLY A 163 -7.11 -20.92 9.76
CA GLY A 163 -5.89 -20.31 10.30
C GLY A 163 -4.66 -20.58 9.46
N VAL A 164 -3.48 -20.32 10.04
CA VAL A 164 -2.18 -20.54 9.41
C VAL A 164 -1.53 -21.80 9.96
N LEU A 165 -1.30 -22.79 9.09
CA LEU A 165 -0.68 -24.06 9.45
C LEU A 165 0.84 -23.93 9.45
N VAL A 166 1.47 -24.34 10.55
CA VAL A 166 2.93 -24.46 10.68
C VAL A 166 3.39 -25.75 10.00
N ASN A 167 4.11 -25.62 8.88
CA ASN A 167 4.63 -26.76 8.11
C ASN A 167 6.00 -27.24 8.61
N SER A 168 6.87 -26.32 8.99
CA SER A 168 8.18 -26.65 9.57
C SER A 168 8.71 -25.47 10.38
N ILE A 169 9.61 -25.76 11.31
CA ILE A 169 10.30 -24.77 12.14
C ILE A 169 11.71 -24.61 11.58
N ILE A 170 12.21 -23.39 11.62
CA ILE A 170 13.57 -23.03 11.19
C ILE A 170 14.47 -23.09 12.42
N PRO A 171 15.51 -23.94 12.44
CA PRO A 171 16.42 -24.05 13.57
C PRO A 171 17.12 -22.72 13.90
N GLY A 172 17.40 -22.48 15.18
CA GLY A 172 18.06 -21.28 15.68
C GLY A 172 17.16 -20.04 15.77
N MET A 173 15.87 -20.16 15.48
CA MET A 173 14.90 -19.07 15.53
C MET A 173 13.95 -19.21 16.73
N PRO A 174 13.28 -18.12 17.18
CA PRO A 174 12.48 -18.17 18.41
C PRO A 174 11.28 -19.13 18.41
N ALA A 175 10.77 -19.53 17.25
CA ALA A 175 9.74 -20.56 17.17
C ALA A 175 10.24 -21.95 17.60
N GLU A 176 11.55 -22.18 17.61
CA GLU A 176 12.15 -23.44 18.06
C GLU A 176 11.84 -23.70 19.54
N GLY A 177 11.33 -24.89 19.84
CA GLY A 177 10.91 -25.29 21.18
C GLY A 177 9.53 -24.79 21.61
N LEU A 178 9.00 -23.73 21.00
CA LEU A 178 7.70 -23.15 21.35
C LEU A 178 6.56 -23.62 20.43
N LEU A 179 6.79 -23.58 19.12
CA LEU A 179 5.85 -24.08 18.12
C LEU A 179 6.18 -25.51 17.73
N LYS A 180 5.20 -26.21 17.15
CA LYS A 180 5.34 -27.56 16.62
C LYS A 180 4.78 -27.63 15.20
N THR A 181 5.37 -28.51 14.38
CA THR A 181 4.81 -28.83 13.06
C THR A 181 3.40 -29.39 13.21
N GLY A 182 2.44 -28.82 12.47
CA GLY A 182 1.02 -29.16 12.57
C GLY A 182 0.19 -28.22 13.43
N ASP A 183 0.82 -27.30 14.17
CA ASP A 183 0.09 -26.25 14.89
C ASP A 183 -0.65 -25.33 13.90
N VAL A 184 -1.86 -24.90 14.27
CA VAL A 184 -2.66 -23.95 13.47
C VAL A 184 -2.82 -22.66 14.25
N ILE A 185 -2.13 -21.61 13.81
CA ILE A 185 -2.22 -20.27 14.40
C ILE A 185 -3.52 -19.62 13.93
N TYR A 186 -4.35 -19.20 14.87
CA TYR A 186 -5.63 -18.55 14.57
C TYR A 186 -5.71 -17.12 15.08
N GLU A 187 -4.82 -16.71 15.99
CA GLU A 187 -4.78 -15.35 16.54
C GLU A 187 -3.33 -14.92 16.80
N ILE A 188 -3.03 -13.64 16.54
CA ILE A 188 -1.73 -13.04 16.82
C ILE A 188 -1.89 -11.58 17.28
N GLY A 189 -1.21 -11.22 18.36
CA GLY A 189 -1.28 -9.88 18.95
C GLY A 189 -2.71 -9.47 19.31
N ASP A 190 -3.08 -8.25 18.93
CA ASP A 190 -4.42 -7.68 19.15
C ASP A 190 -5.37 -7.91 17.97
N ILE A 191 -4.96 -8.66 16.94
CA ILE A 191 -5.83 -9.05 15.82
C ILE A 191 -6.78 -10.14 16.33
N ARG A 192 -7.81 -9.72 17.08
CA ARG A 192 -8.87 -10.59 17.59
C ARG A 192 -9.71 -11.12 16.43
N GLY A 193 -9.91 -12.44 16.41
CA GLY A 193 -11.18 -13.05 16.01
C GLY A 193 -11.67 -12.83 14.58
N ALA A 194 -10.85 -12.36 13.64
CA ALA A 194 -11.25 -12.41 12.23
C ALA A 194 -11.37 -13.89 11.84
N ALA A 195 -12.53 -14.29 11.33
CA ALA A 195 -12.99 -15.67 11.13
C ALA A 195 -12.04 -16.61 10.35
N THR A 196 -10.90 -16.14 9.84
CA THR A 196 -9.77 -16.93 9.40
C THR A 196 -8.51 -16.06 9.35
N LEU A 197 -7.55 -16.27 10.26
CA LEU A 197 -6.23 -15.65 10.10
C LEU A 197 -5.61 -16.14 8.78
N ARG A 198 -5.28 -15.18 7.91
CA ARG A 198 -4.62 -15.45 6.62
C ARG A 198 -3.10 -15.36 6.79
N VAL A 199 -2.38 -16.12 5.97
CA VAL A 199 -0.90 -16.07 5.93
C VAL A 199 -0.38 -14.64 5.78
N ASN A 200 -0.93 -13.85 4.85
CA ASN A 200 -0.48 -12.48 4.62
C ASN A 200 -0.68 -11.58 5.84
N ALA A 201 -1.78 -11.75 6.58
CA ALA A 201 -2.06 -10.97 7.79
C ALA A 201 -1.05 -11.30 8.90
N LEU A 202 -0.74 -12.59 9.07
CA LEU A 202 0.31 -13.05 10.00
C LEU A 202 1.69 -12.46 9.64
N VAL A 203 2.06 -12.50 8.35
CA VAL A 203 3.34 -11.93 7.88
C VAL A 203 3.41 -10.42 8.13
N VAL A 204 2.33 -9.68 7.84
CA VAL A 204 2.27 -8.23 8.09
C VAL A 204 2.44 -7.91 9.57
N GLU A 205 1.71 -8.59 10.44
CA GLU A 205 1.75 -8.32 11.88
C GLU A 205 3.13 -8.58 12.48
N VAL A 206 3.76 -9.70 12.09
CA VAL A 206 5.11 -10.04 12.54
C VAL A 206 6.16 -9.07 12.01
N GLN A 207 6.09 -8.70 10.72
CA GLN A 207 7.13 -7.87 10.08
C GLN A 207 7.04 -6.39 10.42
N ARG A 208 5.91 -5.92 10.96
CA ARG A 208 5.74 -4.55 11.46
C ARG A 208 6.49 -4.31 12.76
N LYS A 209 6.64 -5.35 13.58
CA LYS A 209 7.28 -5.31 14.89
C LYS A 209 8.80 -5.39 14.80
N ALA A 210 9.47 -4.91 15.85
CA ALA A 210 10.92 -4.99 15.94
C ALA A 210 11.37 -6.40 16.35
N PRO A 211 12.56 -6.85 15.92
CA PRO A 211 13.20 -8.01 16.51
C PRO A 211 13.37 -7.83 18.02
N GLY A 212 13.17 -8.89 18.79
CA GLY A 212 13.18 -8.90 20.25
C GLY A 212 11.85 -8.50 20.90
N GLU A 213 10.90 -7.92 20.14
CA GLU A 213 9.59 -7.58 20.67
C GLU A 213 8.78 -8.86 20.97
N ASN A 214 8.13 -8.90 22.13
CA ASN A 214 7.30 -10.03 22.54
C ASN A 214 5.96 -9.99 21.81
N ILE A 215 5.54 -11.14 21.29
CA ILE A 215 4.26 -11.33 20.64
C ILE A 215 3.51 -12.51 21.26
N ARG A 216 2.19 -12.31 21.42
CA ARG A 216 1.27 -13.35 21.86
C ARG A 216 0.63 -14.03 20.67
N ILE A 217 0.67 -15.34 20.65
CA ILE A 217 0.10 -16.18 19.58
C ILE A 217 -0.85 -17.18 20.21
N LYS A 218 -2.07 -17.30 19.68
CA LYS A 218 -2.97 -18.39 20.02
C LYS A 218 -3.06 -19.39 18.87
N LEU A 219 -2.95 -20.66 19.22
CA LEU A 219 -2.90 -21.75 18.26
C LEU A 219 -3.70 -22.96 18.71
N TRP A 220 -4.11 -23.75 17.73
CA TRP A 220 -4.65 -25.10 17.93
C TRP A 220 -3.52 -26.10 17.79
N ARG A 221 -3.32 -26.91 18.82
CA ARG A 221 -2.35 -28.01 18.82
C ARG A 221 -3.09 -29.33 18.86
N ALA A 222 -2.81 -30.23 17.91
CA ALA A 222 -3.42 -31.55 17.92
C ALA A 222 -2.95 -32.33 19.16
N LEU A 223 -3.90 -32.86 19.93
CA LEU A 223 -3.59 -33.73 21.06
C LEU A 223 -2.97 -35.02 20.54
N ARG A 224 -1.93 -35.49 21.23
CA ARG A 224 -1.29 -36.77 20.95
C ARG A 224 -1.50 -37.74 22.10
N ASP A 225 -1.63 -39.02 21.77
CA ASP A 225 -1.69 -40.10 22.75
C ASP A 225 -0.29 -40.50 23.24
N GLU A 226 -0.24 -41.43 24.18
CA GLU A 226 1.01 -41.95 24.76
C GLU A 226 1.93 -42.60 23.72
N ASN A 227 1.38 -42.99 22.57
CA ASN A 227 2.11 -43.56 21.44
C ASN A 227 2.55 -42.51 20.41
N GLY A 228 2.28 -41.23 20.67
CA GLY A 228 2.62 -40.11 19.77
C GLY A 228 1.69 -39.94 18.57
N ASN A 229 0.62 -40.73 18.47
CA ASN A 229 -0.41 -40.63 17.44
C ASN A 229 -1.43 -39.57 17.80
N HIS A 230 -2.13 -39.03 16.81
CA HIS A 230 -3.10 -37.99 17.05
C HIS A 230 -4.34 -38.56 17.75
N ARG A 231 -4.76 -37.95 18.87
CA ARG A 231 -5.99 -38.32 19.57
C ARG A 231 -7.19 -37.95 18.72
N THR A 232 -7.98 -38.97 18.41
CA THR A 232 -9.24 -38.83 17.70
C THR A 232 -10.36 -38.93 18.72
N GLY A 233 -11.29 -37.97 18.71
CA GLY A 233 -12.48 -37.99 19.53
C GLY A 233 -13.44 -39.10 19.10
N PRO A 234 -14.51 -39.33 19.87
CA PRO A 234 -15.52 -40.36 19.57
C PRO A 234 -16.15 -40.19 18.17
N ASP A 235 -16.12 -38.97 17.63
CA ASP A 235 -16.71 -38.58 16.35
C ASP A 235 -15.77 -38.83 15.14
N GLY A 236 -14.59 -39.44 15.35
CA GLY A 236 -13.59 -39.61 14.29
C GLY A 236 -12.81 -38.33 13.94
N ARG A 237 -13.01 -37.23 14.70
CA ARG A 237 -12.33 -35.94 14.49
C ARG A 237 -11.12 -35.79 15.40
N LEU A 238 -10.07 -35.15 14.88
CA LEU A 238 -8.89 -34.80 15.67
C LEU A 238 -9.27 -33.87 16.82
N LEU A 239 -8.85 -34.21 18.04
CA LEU A 239 -8.98 -33.32 19.19
C LEU A 239 -7.83 -32.30 19.19
N TYR A 240 -8.18 -31.04 19.42
CA TYR A 240 -7.22 -29.95 19.49
C TYR A 240 -7.30 -29.30 20.87
N ASP A 241 -6.14 -28.86 21.36
CA ASP A 241 -6.02 -28.01 22.53
C ASP A 241 -5.73 -26.57 22.09
N SER A 242 -6.28 -25.60 22.83
CA SER A 242 -6.02 -24.18 22.61
C SER A 242 -4.82 -23.77 23.45
N VAL A 243 -3.72 -23.42 22.79
CA VAL A 243 -2.47 -23.04 23.45
C VAL A 243 -2.18 -21.58 23.16
N THR A 244 -1.83 -20.82 24.20
CA THR A 244 -1.30 -19.46 24.07
C THR A 244 0.20 -19.50 24.31
N VAL A 245 0.96 -18.89 23.40
CA VAL A 245 2.41 -18.83 23.45
C VAL A 245 2.83 -17.37 23.34
N ASP A 246 3.63 -16.91 24.30
CA ASP A 246 4.30 -15.61 24.25
C ASP A 246 5.76 -15.85 23.84
N MET A 247 6.25 -15.13 22.83
CA MET A 247 7.63 -15.27 22.34
C MET A 247 8.22 -13.97 21.83
N ALA A 248 9.54 -13.81 21.97
CA ALA A 248 10.27 -12.70 21.35
C ALA A 248 10.46 -12.97 19.85
N LEU A 249 10.30 -11.94 19.02
CA LEU A 249 10.52 -12.05 17.59
C LEU A 249 12.02 -12.14 17.26
N GLY A 250 12.36 -12.98 16.29
CA GLY A 250 13.69 -13.04 15.69
C GLY A 250 13.89 -11.90 14.69
N SER A 251 15.08 -11.83 14.10
CA SER A 251 15.36 -10.86 13.04
C SER A 251 15.19 -11.51 11.67
N MET A 252 14.48 -10.85 10.76
CA MET A 252 14.39 -11.32 9.38
C MET A 252 15.78 -11.38 8.70
N LYS A 253 16.76 -10.59 9.17
CA LYS A 253 18.15 -10.67 8.68
C LYS A 253 18.82 -12.02 8.96
N GLN A 254 18.34 -12.80 9.93
CA GLN A 254 18.87 -14.13 10.25
C GLN A 254 18.47 -15.19 9.22
N PHE A 255 17.44 -14.91 8.41
CA PHE A 255 17.18 -15.73 7.25
C PHE A 255 18.21 -15.42 6.16
N GLY A 256 19.17 -16.33 5.98
CA GLY A 256 20.09 -16.25 4.84
C GLY A 256 19.33 -16.23 3.51
N SER A 257 20.04 -15.84 2.44
CA SER A 257 19.53 -15.72 1.06
C SER A 257 18.95 -17.01 0.44
N ASN A 258 18.97 -18.14 1.15
CA ASN A 258 18.73 -19.47 0.61
C ASN A 258 17.30 -19.99 0.83
N GLY A 259 16.33 -19.09 1.01
CA GLY A 259 14.94 -19.46 1.29
C GLY A 259 13.91 -18.61 0.56
N ASN A 260 12.78 -19.22 0.21
CA ASN A 260 11.59 -18.54 -0.27
C ASN A 260 10.96 -17.80 0.92
N LEU A 261 11.48 -16.60 1.22
CA LEU A 261 11.06 -15.77 2.34
C LEU A 261 9.77 -15.03 1.99
N ALA A 262 8.80 -15.08 2.90
CA ALA A 262 7.59 -14.29 2.74
C ALA A 262 7.91 -12.83 3.06
N PHE A 263 7.94 -11.96 2.06
CA PHE A 263 7.96 -10.52 2.25
C PHE A 263 6.56 -9.95 2.06
N SER A 264 6.18 -9.00 2.92
CA SER A 264 4.93 -8.28 2.73
C SER A 264 5.17 -6.92 2.08
N SER A 265 4.68 -6.77 0.83
CA SER A 265 4.62 -5.48 0.14
C SER A 265 3.70 -4.47 0.85
N THR A 266 2.80 -4.94 1.72
CA THR A 266 1.98 -4.08 2.58
C THR A 266 2.85 -3.36 3.61
N VAL A 267 3.86 -4.03 4.19
CA VAL A 267 4.77 -3.39 5.16
C VAL A 267 5.63 -2.34 4.46
N ASP A 268 6.08 -2.61 3.23
CA ASP A 268 6.80 -1.64 2.41
C ASP A 268 5.94 -0.43 2.06
N SER A 269 4.70 -0.67 1.62
CA SER A 269 3.72 0.38 1.33
C SER A 269 3.44 1.25 2.55
N VAL A 270 3.33 0.64 3.74
CA VAL A 270 3.11 1.34 5.01
C VAL A 270 4.32 2.21 5.37
N ARG A 271 5.54 1.66 5.31
CA ARG A 271 6.78 2.42 5.56
C ARG A 271 6.93 3.57 4.57
N ARG A 272 6.61 3.36 3.30
CA ARG A 272 6.60 4.39 2.27
C ARG A 272 5.59 5.49 2.57
N ARG A 273 4.34 5.12 2.88
CA ARG A 273 3.28 6.08 3.22
C ARG A 273 3.67 6.92 4.44
N TRP A 274 4.27 6.30 5.45
CA TRP A 274 4.81 7.00 6.61
C TRP A 274 5.87 8.03 6.19
N SER A 275 6.79 7.69 5.27
CA SER A 275 7.78 8.63 4.76
C SER A 275 7.14 9.80 4.00
N GLU A 276 6.11 9.53 3.19
CA GLU A 276 5.37 10.56 2.48
C GLU A 276 4.63 11.50 3.45
N ASP A 277 4.00 10.95 4.50
CA ASP A 277 3.35 11.73 5.54
C ASP A 277 4.34 12.55 6.37
N LEU A 278 5.54 12.03 6.63
CA LEU A 278 6.63 12.75 7.28
C LEU A 278 7.05 13.97 6.44
N ILE A 279 7.28 13.77 5.14
CA ILE A 279 7.63 14.85 4.21
C ILE A 279 6.52 15.89 4.15
N ARG A 280 5.26 15.45 3.96
CA ARG A 280 4.08 16.34 3.93
C ARG A 280 3.99 17.22 5.17
N ARG A 281 4.29 16.65 6.35
CA ARG A 281 4.16 17.36 7.62
C ARG A 281 5.31 18.34 7.91
N PHE A 282 6.54 17.97 7.56
CA PHE A 282 7.73 18.64 8.11
C PHE A 282 8.66 19.27 7.07
N ALA A 283 8.49 18.95 5.78
CA ALA A 283 9.28 19.56 4.73
C ALA A 283 8.86 21.02 4.49
N VAL A 284 9.81 21.84 4.06
CA VAL A 284 9.50 23.18 3.57
C VAL A 284 8.82 23.03 2.22
N SER A 285 7.72 23.75 2.00
CA SER A 285 7.04 23.78 0.70
C SER A 285 8.06 24.11 -0.40
N PRO A 286 8.19 23.29 -1.45
CA PRO A 286 9.18 23.53 -2.48
C PRO A 286 8.97 24.91 -3.08
N ARG A 287 9.98 25.78 -2.97
CA ARG A 287 9.98 27.05 -3.68
C ARG A 287 10.20 26.74 -5.16
N ARG A 288 9.19 27.00 -6.00
CA ARG A 288 9.38 26.97 -7.46
C ARG A 288 10.33 28.10 -7.83
N ILE A 289 11.60 27.74 -8.08
CA ILE A 289 12.56 28.65 -8.68
C ILE A 289 12.28 28.64 -10.17
N ARG A 290 11.77 29.75 -10.71
CA ARG A 290 11.79 29.97 -12.15
C ARG A 290 13.22 30.30 -12.53
N LEU A 291 13.87 29.37 -13.22
CA LEU A 291 15.03 29.74 -14.00
C LEU A 291 14.52 30.71 -15.06
N ARG A 292 14.90 31.99 -14.96
CA ARG A 292 14.81 32.88 -16.13
C ARG A 292 15.58 32.18 -17.24
N SER A 293 14.94 31.93 -18.38
CA SER A 293 15.68 31.62 -19.60
C SER A 293 16.80 32.64 -19.71
N ILE A 294 18.04 32.18 -19.77
CA ILE A 294 19.22 33.06 -19.83
C ILE A 294 19.25 33.83 -21.17
N ASP A 295 18.40 33.45 -22.13
CA ASP A 295 18.26 34.14 -23.40
C ASP A 295 16.82 34.65 -23.55
N ALA A 296 16.63 35.95 -23.29
CA ALA A 296 15.75 36.86 -24.03
C ALA A 296 15.66 38.19 -23.26
N ALA A 297 16.38 39.19 -23.73
CA ALA A 297 16.16 40.56 -23.34
C ALA A 297 14.72 40.96 -23.73
N GLY A 298 13.84 41.10 -22.74
CA GLY A 298 12.60 41.87 -22.88
C GLY A 298 11.39 41.18 -23.52
N GLU A 299 11.44 39.88 -23.85
CA GLU A 299 10.25 39.19 -24.36
C GLU A 299 9.45 38.53 -23.22
N PRO A 300 8.10 38.66 -23.23
CA PRO A 300 7.25 37.92 -22.31
C PRO A 300 7.46 36.41 -22.50
N PRO A 301 7.28 35.58 -21.46
CA PRO A 301 7.52 34.15 -21.54
C PRO A 301 6.76 33.53 -22.72
N GLU A 302 7.47 32.85 -23.64
CA GLU A 302 6.94 32.22 -24.86
C GLU A 302 5.71 31.33 -24.62
N PHE A 303 5.52 30.81 -23.41
CA PHE A 303 4.38 29.98 -23.02
C PHE A 303 3.01 30.65 -23.14
N MET A 304 2.94 31.98 -23.25
CA MET A 304 1.69 32.72 -23.47
C MET A 304 1.44 33.06 -24.96
N GLY A 305 2.41 32.82 -25.83
CA GLY A 305 2.33 33.10 -27.27
C GLY A 305 2.07 31.87 -28.15
N GLY A 306 2.20 30.65 -27.61
CA GLY A 306 1.90 29.41 -28.33
C GLY A 306 0.41 29.23 -28.57
N GLU A 307 0.03 28.66 -29.72
CA GLU A 307 -1.35 28.28 -29.98
C GLU A 307 -1.77 27.16 -29.02
N ILE A 308 -3.00 27.24 -28.46
CA ILE A 308 -3.50 26.25 -27.47
C ILE A 308 -3.44 24.82 -28.04
N ASP A 309 -3.66 24.67 -29.36
CA ASP A 309 -3.66 23.39 -30.05
C ASP A 309 -2.25 22.76 -30.14
N GLU A 310 -1.18 23.52 -29.92
CA GLU A 310 0.20 23.01 -29.85
C GLU A 310 0.59 22.49 -28.45
N HIS A 311 -0.27 22.68 -27.45
CA HIS A 311 0.03 22.23 -26.09
C HIS A 311 0.24 20.70 -26.06
N PRO A 312 1.30 20.16 -25.43
CA PRO A 312 1.63 18.73 -25.49
C PRO A 312 0.50 17.80 -25.07
N ASP A 313 -0.28 18.19 -24.06
CA ASP A 313 -1.45 17.41 -23.62
C ASP A 313 -2.61 17.44 -24.62
N ILE A 314 -2.77 18.54 -25.38
CA ILE A 314 -3.80 18.68 -26.44
C ILE A 314 -3.41 17.84 -27.65
N VAL A 315 -2.17 17.96 -28.12
CA VAL A 315 -1.62 17.15 -29.22
C VAL A 315 -1.69 15.66 -28.88
N TRP A 316 -1.32 15.29 -27.65
CA TRP A 316 -1.41 13.90 -27.18
C TRP A 316 -2.86 13.40 -27.17
N LEU A 317 -3.81 14.23 -26.69
CA LEU A 317 -5.22 13.85 -26.64
C LEU A 317 -5.81 13.68 -28.05
N GLY A 318 -5.46 14.56 -28.99
CA GLY A 318 -5.86 14.43 -30.39
C GLY A 318 -5.47 13.07 -30.96
N ASN A 319 -4.19 12.69 -30.85
CA ASN A 319 -3.69 11.39 -31.30
C ASN A 319 -4.39 10.22 -30.56
N ALA A 320 -4.64 10.35 -29.25
CA ALA A 320 -5.31 9.32 -28.46
C ALA A 320 -6.78 9.12 -28.89
N VAL A 321 -7.49 10.21 -29.21
CA VAL A 321 -8.89 10.17 -29.66
C VAL A 321 -8.98 9.54 -31.05
N GLU A 322 -8.02 9.81 -31.94
CA GLU A 322 -7.93 9.18 -33.25
C GLU A 322 -7.67 7.67 -33.17
N GLU A 323 -6.85 7.21 -32.22
CA GLU A 323 -6.58 5.78 -32.02
C GLU A 323 -7.80 5.04 -31.43
N PHE A 324 -8.67 5.73 -30.70
CA PHE A 324 -9.73 5.15 -29.88
C PHE A 324 -10.67 4.16 -30.63
N PRO A 325 -11.16 4.46 -31.85
CA PRO A 325 -12.05 3.56 -32.60
C PRO A 325 -11.38 2.24 -33.04
N HIS A 326 -10.05 2.18 -33.03
CA HIS A 326 -9.26 1.05 -33.52
C HIS A 326 -8.80 0.11 -32.39
N LEU A 327 -9.10 0.44 -31.13
CA LEU A 327 -8.66 -0.33 -29.97
C LEU A 327 -9.67 -1.38 -29.53
N ASP A 328 -9.16 -2.49 -29.01
CA ASP A 328 -9.98 -3.47 -28.29
C ASP A 328 -10.49 -2.90 -26.94
N SER A 329 -11.51 -3.55 -26.36
CA SER A 329 -12.13 -3.08 -25.11
C SER A 329 -11.19 -2.98 -23.90
N ALA A 330 -10.09 -3.72 -23.88
CA ALA A 330 -9.13 -3.68 -22.78
C ALA A 330 -8.19 -2.46 -22.94
N ARG A 331 -7.68 -2.24 -24.16
CA ARG A 331 -6.84 -1.11 -24.52
C ARG A 331 -7.60 0.22 -24.47
N ALA A 332 -8.84 0.25 -24.93
CA ALA A 332 -9.70 1.43 -24.81
C ALA A 332 -9.91 1.85 -23.35
N ARG A 333 -10.12 0.89 -22.43
CA ARG A 333 -10.21 1.17 -20.98
C ARG A 333 -8.90 1.71 -20.40
N GLN A 334 -7.76 1.17 -20.80
CA GLN A 334 -6.46 1.67 -20.37
C GLN A 334 -6.19 3.08 -20.90
N LEU A 335 -6.56 3.37 -22.14
CA LEU A 335 -6.41 4.68 -22.74
C LEU A 335 -7.32 5.72 -22.06
N LEU A 336 -8.57 5.37 -21.78
CA LEU A 336 -9.50 6.22 -21.03
C LEU A 336 -8.95 6.57 -19.64
N LEU A 337 -8.38 5.59 -18.93
CA LEU A 337 -7.74 5.85 -17.64
C LEU A 337 -6.57 6.84 -17.77
N LYS A 338 -5.76 6.75 -18.83
CA LYS A 338 -4.67 7.70 -19.09
C LYS A 338 -5.19 9.11 -19.39
N ILE A 339 -6.26 9.23 -20.19
CA ILE A 339 -6.94 10.50 -20.48
C ILE A 339 -7.41 11.13 -19.15
N MET A 340 -8.10 10.36 -18.30
CA MET A 340 -8.59 10.84 -16.99
C MET A 340 -7.45 11.26 -16.05
N MET A 341 -6.34 10.51 -16.00
CA MET A 341 -5.19 10.88 -15.17
C MET A 341 -4.55 12.20 -15.62
N ARG A 342 -4.45 12.45 -16.92
CA ARG A 342 -3.92 13.71 -17.46
C ARG A 342 -4.87 14.88 -17.22
N HIS A 343 -6.17 14.68 -17.43
CA HIS A 343 -7.19 15.67 -17.09
C HIS A 343 -7.10 16.08 -15.62
N GLY A 344 -7.04 15.12 -14.70
CA GLY A 344 -6.87 15.40 -13.27
C GLY A 344 -5.57 16.16 -12.95
N ARG A 345 -4.47 15.89 -13.68
CA ARG A 345 -3.24 16.67 -13.54
C ARG A 345 -3.43 18.12 -14.00
N LEU A 346 -4.06 18.36 -15.15
CA LEU A 346 -4.33 19.71 -15.66
C LEU A 346 -5.24 20.51 -14.73
N GLN A 347 -6.22 19.87 -14.10
CA GLN A 347 -7.06 20.48 -13.07
C GLN A 347 -6.22 20.94 -11.87
N VAL A 348 -5.39 20.04 -11.33
CA VAL A 348 -4.48 20.36 -10.22
C VAL A 348 -3.55 21.51 -10.60
N ASP A 349 -3.00 21.49 -11.82
CA ASP A 349 -2.13 22.55 -12.32
C ASP A 349 -2.86 23.90 -12.38
N ALA A 350 -4.12 23.94 -12.84
CA ALA A 350 -4.93 25.16 -12.89
C ALA A 350 -5.32 25.71 -11.49
N GLU A 351 -5.42 24.84 -10.49
CA GLU A 351 -5.82 25.18 -9.11
C GLU A 351 -4.64 25.60 -8.21
N ILE A 352 -3.40 25.61 -8.72
CA ILE A 352 -2.22 25.98 -7.92
C ILE A 352 -2.39 27.42 -7.36
N PRO A 353 -2.38 27.60 -6.03
CA PRO A 353 -2.62 28.91 -5.40
C PRO A 353 -1.55 29.96 -5.74
N THR A 354 -0.33 29.51 -6.05
CA THR A 354 0.83 30.36 -6.34
C THR A 354 0.94 30.76 -7.82
N LEU A 355 -0.04 30.45 -8.66
CA LEU A 355 -0.04 30.89 -10.05
C LEU A 355 -0.39 32.36 -10.16
N GLU A 356 0.32 33.06 -11.05
CA GLU A 356 -0.04 34.41 -11.45
C GLU A 356 -1.39 34.38 -12.20
N PRO A 357 -2.20 35.46 -12.15
CA PRO A 357 -3.54 35.48 -12.75
C PRO A 357 -3.58 35.10 -14.23
N GLU A 358 -2.60 35.55 -15.01
CA GLU A 358 -2.50 35.27 -16.45
C GLU A 358 -2.21 33.80 -16.74
N GLU A 359 -1.37 33.18 -15.92
CA GLU A 359 -1.00 31.77 -16.06
C GLU A 359 -2.15 30.86 -15.67
N ARG A 360 -2.87 31.22 -14.61
CA ARG A 360 -4.12 30.55 -14.24
C ARG A 360 -5.11 30.61 -15.40
N ALA A 361 -5.25 31.78 -16.04
CA ALA A 361 -6.12 31.92 -17.21
C ALA A 361 -5.66 31.06 -18.41
N TRP A 362 -4.35 30.93 -18.65
CA TRP A 362 -3.81 30.00 -19.65
C TRP A 362 -4.09 28.53 -19.32
N SER A 363 -3.79 28.09 -18.09
CA SER A 363 -4.05 26.71 -17.66
C SER A 363 -5.54 26.35 -17.74
N LEU A 364 -6.42 27.28 -17.40
CA LEU A 364 -7.87 27.11 -17.57
C LEU A 364 -8.27 26.97 -19.04
N ARG A 365 -7.67 27.77 -19.95
CA ARG A 365 -7.92 27.63 -21.40
C ARG A 365 -7.46 26.27 -21.95
N VAL A 366 -6.30 25.79 -21.52
CA VAL A 366 -5.80 24.45 -21.89
C VAL A 366 -6.73 23.37 -21.35
N LEU A 367 -7.15 23.47 -20.09
CA LEU A 367 -8.09 22.53 -19.48
C LEU A 367 -9.43 22.49 -20.21
N GLU A 368 -10.01 23.65 -20.51
CA GLU A 368 -11.26 23.77 -21.27
C GLU A 368 -11.13 23.15 -22.66
N ARG A 369 -10.01 23.42 -23.35
CA ARG A 369 -9.73 22.80 -24.65
C ARG A 369 -9.59 21.28 -24.54
N TYR A 370 -8.90 20.78 -23.52
CA TYR A 370 -8.75 19.36 -23.25
C TYR A 370 -10.11 18.68 -23.05
N GLU A 371 -10.98 19.28 -22.22
CA GLU A 371 -12.33 18.79 -21.96
C GLU A 371 -13.19 18.79 -23.25
N SER A 372 -13.02 19.78 -24.12
CA SER A 372 -13.74 19.86 -25.40
C SER A 372 -13.40 18.73 -26.38
N LEU A 373 -12.19 18.15 -26.26
CA LEU A 373 -11.70 17.09 -27.14
C LEU A 373 -11.94 15.68 -26.55
N MET A 374 -12.37 15.58 -25.28
CA MET A 374 -12.60 14.28 -24.66
C MET A 374 -13.75 13.52 -25.35
N PRO A 375 -13.60 12.20 -25.59
CA PRO A 375 -14.66 11.40 -26.18
C PRO A 375 -15.86 11.37 -25.22
N SER A 376 -17.03 11.79 -25.71
CA SER A 376 -18.25 11.77 -24.91
C SER A 376 -18.54 10.35 -24.45
N GLN A 377 -18.77 10.13 -23.15
CA GLN A 377 -19.05 8.79 -22.57
C GLN A 377 -20.41 8.20 -22.97
N ALA A 378 -21.04 8.71 -24.03
CA ALA A 378 -22.35 8.31 -24.51
C ALA A 378 -22.31 7.30 -25.68
N GLY A 379 -21.12 6.80 -26.05
CA GLY A 379 -20.90 5.83 -27.13
C GLY A 379 -20.71 4.41 -26.64
#